data_AF-A0A4Q2TBT4-F1
#
_entry.id   AF-A0A4Q2TBT4-F1
#
_cell.length_a   1.000
_cell.length_b   1.000
_cell.length_c   1.000
_cell.angle_alpha   90.00
_cell.angle_beta   90.00
_cell.angle_gamma   90.00
#
_symmetry.space_group_name_H-M   'P 1'
#
loop_
_entity.id
_entity.type
_entity.pdbx_description
1 polymer ?
#
loop_
_entity_poly.entity_id
_entity_poly.type
_entity_poly.pdbx_seq_one_letter_code
_entity_poly.pdbx_strand_id
1 'polypeptide(L)'
;MSRFTSRLVLAAALGQLVAQLGWIDPLFVPLVLAGPLLTGAVLAQRRVGYAWVATLWASTGIGMTWADWLVNREDVMFHLALAVVMPLIAGIGWGVVKVTARRPRARV
;
A
#
# COMPACT_ATOMS: atom_id res chain seq x y z
N MET A 1 24.28 3.87 -2.12
CA MET A 1 22.96 3.25 -2.40
C MET A 1 22.37 3.87 -3.66
N SER A 2 21.68 3.10 -4.50
CA SER A 2 21.05 3.64 -5.71
C SER A 2 19.84 4.51 -5.37
N ARG A 3 19.51 5.50 -6.22
CA ARG A 3 18.30 6.35 -6.05
C ARG A 3 17.02 5.51 -5.93
N PHE A 4 16.96 4.36 -6.60
CA PHE A 4 15.84 3.44 -6.51
C PHE A 4 15.69 2.86 -5.10
N THR A 5 16.79 2.34 -4.53
CA THR A 5 16.81 1.78 -3.18
C THR A 5 16.37 2.81 -2.14
N SER A 6 16.89 4.05 -2.22
CA SER A 6 16.50 5.13 -1.30
C SER A 6 15.00 5.44 -1.36
N ARG A 7 14.38 5.36 -2.55
CA ARG A 7 12.94 5.58 -2.70
C ARG A 7 12.11 4.44 -2.10
N LEU A 8 12.55 3.19 -2.22
CA LEU A 8 11.86 2.06 -1.59
C LEU A 8 11.98 2.09 -0.07
N VAL A 9 13.15 2.47 0.46
CA VAL A 9 13.34 2.68 1.91
C VAL A 9 12.38 3.76 2.42
N LEU A 10 12.25 4.87 1.69
CA LEU A 10 11.29 5.91 2.02
C LEU A 10 9.84 5.38 1.99
N ALA A 11 9.48 4.59 0.98
CA ALA A 11 8.15 3.96 0.90
C ALA A 11 7.88 3.07 2.11
N ALA A 12 8.86 2.25 2.49
CA ALA A 12 8.76 1.37 3.63
C ALA A 12 8.61 2.16 4.94
N ALA A 13 9.43 3.20 5.14
CA ALA A 13 9.33 4.08 6.30
C ALA A 13 7.96 4.76 6.39
N LEU A 14 7.43 5.28 5.28
CA LEU A 14 6.08 5.85 5.24
C LEU A 14 5.01 4.79 5.54
N GLY A 15 5.15 3.56 5.04
CA GLY A 15 4.25 2.46 5.38
C GLY A 15 4.20 2.16 6.87
N GLN A 16 5.35 2.20 7.57
CA GLN A 16 5.40 2.04 9.04
C GLN A 16 4.64 3.16 9.77
N LEU A 17 4.69 4.39 9.24
CA LEU A 17 3.90 5.51 9.79
C LEU A 17 2.41 5.33 9.53
N VAL A 18 2.03 4.87 8.32
CA VAL A 18 0.63 4.56 7.99
C VAL A 18 0.09 3.45 8.88
N ALA A 19 0.92 2.46 9.25
CA ALA A 19 0.51 1.38 10.15
C ALA A 19 -0.01 1.91 11.51
N GLN A 20 0.50 3.06 11.97
CA GLN A 20 0.06 3.66 13.24
C GLN A 20 -1.39 4.16 13.18
N LEU A 21 -1.93 4.44 11.99
CA LEU A 21 -3.34 4.77 11.82
C LEU A 21 -4.26 3.55 12.05
N GLY A 22 -3.70 2.33 12.04
CA GLY A 22 -4.43 1.10 12.36
C GLY A 22 -4.92 1.03 13.81
N TRP A 23 -4.33 1.81 14.72
CA TRP A 23 -4.77 1.95 16.11
C TRP A 23 -6.07 2.74 16.28
N ILE A 24 -6.58 3.34 15.20
CA ILE A 24 -7.83 4.10 15.22
C ILE A 24 -8.91 3.20 14.63
N ASP A 25 -9.64 2.45 15.48
CA ASP A 25 -10.55 1.38 15.05
C ASP A 25 -11.52 1.77 13.93
N PRO A 26 -12.21 2.93 13.97
CA PRO A 26 -13.13 3.31 12.90
C PRO A 26 -12.44 3.51 11.53
N LEU A 27 -11.13 3.75 11.52
CA LEU A 27 -10.34 3.93 10.31
C LEU A 27 -9.79 2.61 9.78
N PHE A 28 -9.74 1.54 10.56
CA PHE A 28 -9.03 0.32 10.19
C PHE A 28 -9.52 -0.26 8.86
N VAL A 29 -10.81 -0.58 8.75
CA VAL A 29 -11.38 -1.18 7.54
C VAL A 29 -11.27 -0.26 6.32
N PRO A 30 -11.64 1.04 6.39
CA PRO A 30 -11.37 1.98 5.30
C PRO A 30 -9.89 2.05 4.91
N LEU A 31 -8.99 2.04 5.88
CA LEU A 31 -7.55 2.17 5.67
C LEU A 31 -7.00 0.97 4.89
N VAL A 32 -7.30 -0.26 5.32
CA VAL A 32 -6.71 -1.48 4.72
C VAL A 32 -7.34 -1.88 3.39
N LEU A 33 -8.56 -1.39 3.09
CA LEU A 33 -9.26 -1.68 1.84
C LEU A 33 -9.19 -0.51 0.85
N ALA A 34 -9.71 0.66 1.23
CA ALA A 34 -9.80 1.80 0.32
C ALA A 34 -8.45 2.52 0.18
N GLY A 35 -7.67 2.62 1.26
CA GLY A 35 -6.34 3.23 1.25
C GLY A 35 -5.42 2.70 0.15
N PRO A 36 -5.15 1.37 0.07
CA PRO A 36 -4.30 0.81 -0.96
C PRO A 36 -4.85 1.02 -2.36
N LEU A 37 -6.15 0.80 -2.55
CA LEU A 37 -6.80 0.94 -3.85
C LEU A 37 -6.64 2.38 -4.40
N LEU A 38 -7.00 3.37 -3.59
CA LEU A 38 -6.93 4.79 -3.96
C LEU A 38 -5.48 5.23 -4.15
N THR A 39 -4.58 4.83 -3.26
CA THR A 39 -3.15 5.17 -3.35
C THR A 39 -2.53 4.60 -4.63
N GLY A 40 -2.84 3.34 -4.96
CA GLY A 40 -2.39 2.72 -6.21
C GLY A 40 -2.85 3.49 -7.44
N ALA A 41 -4.12 3.86 -7.50
CA ALA A 41 -4.69 4.64 -8.60
C ALA A 41 -4.03 6.03 -8.72
N VAL A 42 -3.97 6.79 -7.62
CA VAL A 42 -3.39 8.15 -7.61
C VAL A 42 -1.92 8.13 -8.00
N LEU A 43 -1.14 7.19 -7.46
CA LEU A 43 0.30 7.11 -7.74
C LEU A 43 0.58 6.60 -9.16
N ALA A 44 -0.30 5.77 -9.74
CA ALA A 44 -0.23 5.42 -11.16
C ALA A 44 -0.40 6.65 -12.07
N GLN A 45 -1.35 7.54 -11.77
CA GLN A 45 -1.55 8.80 -12.51
C GLN A 45 -0.29 9.68 -12.43
N ARG A 46 0.37 9.71 -11.27
CA ARG A 46 1.63 10.43 -11.04
C ARG A 46 2.87 9.71 -11.58
N ARG A 47 2.69 8.64 -12.35
CA ARG A 47 3.77 7.83 -12.96
C ARG A 47 4.76 7.25 -11.94
N VAL A 48 4.35 7.05 -10.69
CA VAL A 48 5.15 6.35 -9.69
C VAL A 48 5.11 4.85 -9.99
N GLY A 49 6.26 4.19 -9.90
CA GLY A 49 6.39 2.76 -10.16
C GLY A 49 5.65 1.92 -9.12
N TYR A 50 5.05 0.81 -9.55
CA TYR A 50 4.26 -0.07 -8.67
C TYR A 50 5.08 -0.62 -7.50
N ALA A 51 6.37 -0.90 -7.69
CA ALA A 51 7.26 -1.35 -6.61
C ALA A 51 7.22 -0.41 -5.39
N TRP A 52 7.19 0.91 -5.60
CA TRP A 52 7.10 1.88 -4.52
C TRP A 52 5.77 1.75 -3.75
N VAL A 53 4.66 1.61 -4.48
CA VAL A 53 3.31 1.47 -3.91
C VAL A 53 3.19 0.16 -3.13
N ALA A 54 3.65 -0.94 -3.72
CA ALA A 54 3.65 -2.26 -3.10
C ALA A 54 4.50 -2.28 -1.84
N THR A 55 5.70 -1.69 -1.86
CA THR A 55 6.56 -1.59 -0.67
C THR A 55 5.90 -0.80 0.44
N LEU A 56 5.23 0.33 0.13
CA LEU A 56 4.50 1.10 1.13
C LEU A 56 3.44 0.25 1.83
N TRP A 57 2.55 -0.38 1.07
CA TRP A 57 1.44 -1.15 1.66
C TRP A 57 1.86 -2.47 2.30
N ALA A 58 2.89 -3.13 1.78
CA ALA A 58 3.47 -4.31 2.43
C ALA A 58 4.09 -3.92 3.78
N SER A 59 4.82 -2.81 3.81
CA SER A 59 5.40 -2.28 5.04
C SER A 59 4.31 -1.87 6.04
N THR A 60 3.19 -1.28 5.60
CA THR A 60 2.04 -1.00 6.47
C THR A 60 1.54 -2.26 7.18
N GLY A 61 1.32 -3.36 6.45
CA GLY A 61 0.85 -4.62 7.05
C GLY A 61 1.87 -5.25 7.98
N ILE A 62 3.16 -5.20 7.63
CA ILE A 62 4.26 -5.62 8.52
C ILE A 62 4.27 -4.78 9.80
N GLY A 63 4.09 -3.46 9.70
CA GLY A 63 4.02 -2.56 10.86
C GLY A 63 2.86 -2.90 11.80
N MET A 64 1.69 -3.19 11.24
CA MET A 64 0.54 -3.67 12.02
C MET A 64 0.83 -5.04 12.67
N THR A 65 1.49 -5.95 11.95
CA THR A 65 1.90 -7.26 12.47
C THR A 65 2.84 -7.12 13.67
N TRP A 66 3.78 -6.17 13.63
CA TRP A 66 4.66 -5.89 14.77
C TRP A 66 3.90 -5.35 15.97
N ALA A 67 2.97 -4.42 15.76
CA ALA A 67 2.13 -3.89 16.83
C ALA A 67 1.37 -5.00 17.53
N ASP A 68 0.73 -5.88 16.76
CA ASP A 68 -0.02 -7.01 17.28
C ASP A 68 0.87 -8.04 17.96
N TRP A 69 2.02 -8.38 17.38
CA TRP A 69 2.89 -9.38 17.97
C TRP A 69 3.60 -8.91 19.24
N LEU A 70 3.97 -7.63 19.31
CA LEU A 70 4.75 -7.09 20.42
C LEU A 70 3.86 -6.53 21.54
N VAL A 71 2.74 -5.89 21.19
CA VAL A 71 1.87 -5.14 22.11
C VAL A 71 0.61 -5.94 22.43
N ASN A 72 -0.23 -6.24 21.44
CA ASN A 72 -1.58 -6.78 21.69
C ASN A 72 -1.60 -8.30 21.95
N ARG A 73 -0.61 -9.03 21.41
CA ARG A 73 -0.47 -10.49 21.45
C ARG A 73 -1.66 -11.25 20.84
N GLU A 74 -2.35 -10.63 19.90
CA GLU A 74 -3.50 -11.19 19.18
C GLU A 74 -3.33 -11.00 17.66
N ASP A 75 -4.16 -11.67 16.85
CA ASP A 75 -4.38 -11.43 15.41
C ASP A 75 -3.16 -11.24 14.49
N VAL A 76 -1.98 -11.69 14.91
CA VAL A 76 -0.70 -11.56 14.18
C VAL A 76 -0.81 -12.10 12.76
N MET A 77 -1.46 -13.26 12.57
CA MET A 77 -1.61 -13.89 11.26
C MET A 77 -2.55 -13.09 10.34
N PHE A 78 -3.56 -12.44 10.89
CA PHE A 78 -4.46 -11.59 10.13
C PHE A 78 -3.71 -10.37 9.58
N HIS A 79 -2.95 -9.67 10.42
CA HIS A 79 -2.13 -8.53 9.99
C HIS A 79 -0.98 -8.93 9.06
N LEU A 80 -0.41 -10.12 9.25
CA LEU A 80 0.58 -10.66 8.32
C LEU A 80 -0.04 -10.93 6.95
N ALA A 81 -1.26 -11.46 6.90
CA ALA A 81 -1.99 -11.62 5.63
C ALA A 81 -2.25 -10.26 4.97
N LEU A 82 -2.57 -9.21 5.75
CA LEU A 82 -2.73 -7.85 5.22
C LEU A 82 -1.45 -7.30 4.57
N ALA A 83 -0.26 -7.69 5.03
CA ALA A 83 1.00 -7.33 4.38
C ALA A 83 1.11 -7.83 2.93
N VAL A 84 0.36 -8.87 2.56
CA VAL A 84 0.28 -9.39 1.19
C VAL A 84 -0.93 -8.84 0.45
N VAL A 85 -2.09 -8.80 1.11
CA VAL A 85 -3.36 -8.39 0.49
C VAL A 85 -3.36 -6.92 0.10
N MET A 86 -2.87 -6.02 0.96
CA MET A 86 -2.90 -4.58 0.69
C MET A 86 -2.09 -4.18 -0.56
N PRO A 87 -0.86 -4.69 -0.79
CA PRO A 87 -0.17 -4.52 -2.07
C PRO A 87 -1.00 -4.97 -3.28
N LEU A 88 -1.66 -6.12 -3.20
CA LEU A 88 -2.48 -6.64 -4.30
C LEU A 88 -3.65 -5.71 -4.61
N ILE A 89 -4.36 -5.23 -3.59
CA ILE A 89 -5.43 -4.23 -3.73
C ILE A 89 -4.88 -2.95 -4.37
N ALA A 90 -3.71 -2.48 -3.94
CA ALA A 90 -3.06 -1.33 -4.55
C ALA A 90 -2.70 -1.58 -6.02
N GLY A 91 -2.29 -2.82 -6.35
CA GLY A 91 -2.03 -3.28 -7.71
C GLY A 91 -3.25 -3.19 -8.62
N ILE A 92 -4.44 -3.49 -8.10
CA ILE A 92 -5.70 -3.32 -8.84
C ILE A 92 -5.90 -1.86 -9.23
N GLY A 93 -5.85 -0.94 -8.25
CA GLY A 93 -6.02 0.50 -8.50
C GLY A 93 -4.97 1.05 -9.46
N TRP A 94 -3.71 0.66 -9.26
CA TRP A 94 -2.60 1.07 -10.12
C TRP A 94 -2.75 0.55 -11.55
N GLY A 95 -3.11 -0.73 -11.70
CA GLY A 95 -3.28 -1.42 -12.98
C GLY A 95 -4.42 -0.84 -13.81
N VAL A 96 -5.58 -0.59 -13.19
CA VAL A 96 -6.75 0.02 -13.85
C VAL A 96 -6.38 1.35 -14.50
N VAL A 97 -5.68 2.23 -13.77
CA VAL A 97 -5.24 3.53 -14.30
C VAL A 97 -4.24 3.36 -15.44
N LYS A 98 -3.28 2.43 -15.33
CA LYS A 98 -2.29 2.21 -16.39
C LYS A 98 -2.89 1.64 -17.66
N VAL A 99 -3.85 0.73 -17.54
CA VAL A 99 -4.55 0.15 -18.70
C VAL A 99 -5.42 1.21 -19.38
N THR A 100 -6.16 2.01 -18.62
CA THR A 100 -7.02 3.06 -19.19
C THR A 100 -6.22 4.19 -19.83
N ALA A 101 -5.10 4.60 -19.23
CA ALA A 101 -4.22 5.64 -19.79
C ALA A 101 -3.47 5.22 -21.06
N ARG A 102 -3.37 3.92 -21.35
CA ARG A 102 -2.72 3.38 -22.56
C ARG A 102 -3.65 3.27 -23.77
N ARG A 103 -4.96 3.44 -23.60
CA ARG A 103 -5.88 3.43 -24.74
C ARG A 103 -5.59 4.66 -25.61
N PRO A 104 -5.24 4.49 -26.90
CA PRO A 104 -5.18 5.61 -27.81
C PRO A 104 -6.56 6.27 -27.77
N ARG A 105 -6.61 7.60 -27.58
CA ARG A 105 -7.78 8.38 -27.94
C ARG A 105 -8.09 8.01 -29.38
N ALA A 106 -9.14 7.22 -29.62
CA ALA A 106 -9.70 7.08 -30.95
C ALA A 106 -9.98 8.52 -31.39
N ARG A 107 -9.24 9.01 -32.38
CA ARG A 107 -9.52 10.29 -33.01
C ARG A 107 -10.89 10.13 -33.65
N VAL A 108 -11.90 10.75 -33.05
CA VAL A 108 -13.16 11.09 -33.70
C VAL A 108 -12.93 12.37 -34.47
#